data_AF-A0AAE4Q2U0-F1
#
_entry.id   AF-A0AAE4Q2U0-F1
#
_cell.length_a   1.000
_cell.length_b   1.000
_cell.length_c   1.000
_cell.angle_alpha   90.00
_cell.angle_beta   90.00
_cell.angle_gamma   90.00
#
_symmetry.space_group_name_H-M   'P 1'
#
loop_
_entity.id
_entity.type
_entity.pdbx_description
1 polymer ?
#
loop_
_entity_poly.entity_id
_entity_poly.type
_entity_poly.pdbx_seq_one_letter_code
_entity_poly.pdbx_strand_id
1 'polypeptide(L)' 'MSNWRAGPLQISFDAQANNTYFVRLTAELANAAYLGGVASISGNYSLGLVNPEVATQELRETKKN' A
#
# COMPACT_ATOMS: atom_id res chain seq x y z
N MET A 1 -20.43 -14.14 -1.34
CA MET A 1 -19.57 -12.94 -1.45
C MET A 1 -18.45 -13.10 -0.45
N SER A 2 -17.20 -13.12 -0.90
CA SER A 2 -16.04 -13.26 -0.01
C SER A 2 -15.90 -11.97 0.82
N ASN A 3 -15.94 -12.09 2.14
CA ASN A 3 -15.70 -11.01 3.10
C ASN A 3 -14.20 -10.81 3.36
N TRP A 4 -13.35 -11.11 2.37
CA TRP A 4 -11.91 -11.01 2.52
C TRP A 4 -11.52 -9.58 2.88
N ARG A 5 -10.81 -9.45 4.00
CA ARG A 5 -10.17 -8.23 4.46
C ARG A 5 -8.72 -8.55 4.72
N ALA A 6 -7.83 -7.66 4.28
CA ALA A 6 -6.44 -7.69 4.70
C ALA A 6 -6.36 -7.71 6.24
N GLY A 7 -5.44 -8.51 6.79
CA GLY A 7 -5.16 -8.48 8.22
C GLY A 7 -4.57 -7.12 8.63
N PRO A 8 -4.46 -6.86 9.94
CA PRO A 8 -3.84 -5.63 10.41
C PRO A 8 -2.39 -5.53 9.92
N LEU A 9 -2.04 -4.37 9.35
CA LEU A 9 -0.66 -4.00 9.02
C LEU A 9 -0.07 -3.18 10.15
N GLN A 10 1.14 -3.51 10.58
CA GLN A 10 1.86 -2.80 11.61
C GLN A 10 3.26 -2.42 11.13
N ILE A 11 3.68 -1.21 11.49
CA ILE A 11 5.06 -0.75 11.32
C ILE A 11 5.57 -0.30 12.69
N SER A 12 6.83 -0.65 13.00
CA SER A 12 7.52 -0.24 14.21
C SER A 12 8.86 0.35 13.82
N PHE A 13 9.13 1.58 14.23
CA PHE A 13 10.39 2.26 13.99
C PHE A 13 10.66 3.29 15.07
N ASP A 14 11.94 3.60 15.29
CA ASP A 14 12.36 4.62 16.25
C ASP A 14 12.24 6.00 15.62
N ALA A 15 11.13 6.69 15.91
CA ALA A 15 10.92 8.05 15.47
C ALA A 15 11.73 9.04 16.34
N GLN A 16 12.47 9.92 15.70
CA GLN A 16 13.16 11.02 16.36
C GLN A 16 12.28 12.27 16.35
N ALA A 17 12.35 13.05 17.43
CA ALA A 17 11.66 14.33 17.50
C ALA A 17 12.15 15.29 16.39
N ASN A 18 11.24 16.14 15.92
CA ASN A 18 11.51 17.15 14.89
C ASN A 18 11.89 16.60 13.50
N ASN A 19 11.66 15.32 13.23
CA ASN A 19 11.83 14.72 11.90
C ASN A 19 10.47 14.40 11.26
N THR A 20 10.39 14.55 9.94
CA THR A 20 9.23 14.15 9.15
C THR A 20 9.48 12.80 8.50
N TYR A 21 8.55 11.87 8.68
CA TYR A 21 8.62 10.52 8.12
C TYR A 21 7.49 10.30 7.14
N PHE A 22 7.79 9.61 6.05
CA PHE A 22 6.79 9.21 5.06
C PHE A 22 6.55 7.72 5.17
N VAL A 23 5.27 7.35 5.28
CA VAL A 23 4.82 5.97 5.33
C VAL A 23 3.99 5.71 4.07
N ARG A 24 4.28 4.61 3.39
CA ARG A 24 3.54 4.17 2.20
C ARG A 24 2.72 2.94 2.52
N LEU A 25 1.43 3.03 2.18
CA LEU A 25 0.54 1.87 2.04
C LEU A 25 0.50 1.51 0.56
N THR A 26 0.93 0.30 0.21
CA THR A 26 0.86 -0.22 -1.15
C THR A 26 -0.16 -1.35 -1.20
N ALA A 27 -1.04 -1.31 -2.20
CA ALA A 27 -1.92 -2.41 -2.55
C ALA A 27 -1.70 -2.75 -4.02
N GLU A 28 -1.40 -4.01 -4.30
CA GLU A 28 -1.12 -4.52 -5.65
C GLU A 28 -2.09 -5.64 -5.97
N LEU A 29 -2.73 -5.56 -7.14
CA LEU A 29 -3.51 -6.65 -7.71
C LEU A 29 -2.58 -7.59 -8.48
N ALA A 30 -2.35 -8.79 -7.96
CA ALA A 30 -1.42 -9.75 -8.57
C ALA A 30 -2.10 -10.57 -9.67
N ASN A 31 -3.30 -11.08 -9.42
CA ASN A 31 -4.07 -11.83 -10.40
C ASN A 31 -5.56 -11.57 -10.24
N ALA A 32 -6.27 -11.46 -11.36
CA ALA A 32 -7.73 -11.50 -11.40
C ALA A 32 -8.13 -12.47 -12.50
N ALA A 33 -8.82 -13.55 -12.13
CA ALA A 33 -9.26 -14.58 -13.06
C ALA A 33 -10.73 -14.90 -12.84
N TYR A 34 -11.42 -15.26 -13.93
CA TYR A 34 -12.78 -15.76 -13.90
C TYR A 34 -12.80 -17.16 -14.50
N LEU A 35 -12.98 -18.18 -13.66
CA LEU A 35 -12.98 -19.59 -14.07
C LEU A 35 -14.29 -20.24 -13.61
N GLY A 36 -15.08 -20.72 -14.57
CA GLY A 36 -16.28 -21.54 -14.30
C GLY A 36 -17.35 -20.88 -13.42
N GLY A 37 -17.50 -19.55 -13.48
CA GLY A 37 -18.47 -18.83 -12.65
C GLY A 37 -17.91 -18.27 -11.34
N VAL A 38 -16.62 -18.51 -11.04
CA VAL A 38 -15.94 -18.02 -9.84
C VAL A 38 -14.93 -16.95 -10.23
N ALA A 39 -15.08 -15.76 -9.64
CA ALA A 39 -14.06 -14.72 -9.68
C ALA A 39 -13.03 -14.98 -8.58
N SER A 40 -11.76 -15.16 -8.96
CA SER A 40 -10.62 -15.26 -8.05
C SER A 40 -9.76 -14.02 -8.21
N ILE A 41 -9.57 -13.31 -7.09
CA ILE A 41 -8.76 -12.11 -7.01
C ILE A 41 -7.68 -12.35 -5.97
N SER A 42 -6.41 -12.19 -6.34
CA SER A 42 -5.29 -12.19 -5.42
C SER A 42 -4.46 -10.93 -5.57
N GLY A 43 -3.85 -10.51 -4.47
CA GLY A 43 -3.08 -9.29 -4.41
C GLY A 43 -2.21 -9.25 -3.17
N ASN A 44 -1.18 -8.42 -3.22
CA ASN A 44 -0.29 -8.16 -2.11
C ASN A 44 -0.59 -6.79 -1.52
N TYR A 45 -0.31 -6.64 -0.24
CA TYR A 45 -0.40 -5.35 0.43
C TYR A 45 0.78 -5.20 1.38
N SER A 46 1.29 -3.98 1.50
CA SER A 46 2.44 -3.69 2.36
C SER A 46 2.34 -2.30 2.97
N LEU A 47 2.96 -2.15 4.15
CA LEU A 47 3.09 -0.90 4.87
C LEU A 47 4.57 -0.71 5.20
N GLY A 48 5.16 0.42 4.82
CA GLY A 48 6.59 0.64 5.00
C GLY A 48 6.98 2.11 5.04
N LEU A 49 8.14 2.39 5.65
CA LEU A 49 8.80 3.69 5.53
C LEU A 49 9.28 3.87 4.10
N VAL A 50 9.20 5.11 3.61
CA VAL A 50 9.72 5.47 2.31
C VAL A 50 10.61 6.69 2.41
N ASN A 51 11.58 6.75 1.49
CA ASN A 51 12.49 7.86 1.37
C ASN A 51 11.71 9.18 1.12
N PRO A 52 12.07 10.29 1.81
CA PRO A 52 11.41 11.58 1.66
C PRO A 52 11.44 12.18 0.25
N GLU A 53 12.53 12.03 -0.49
CA GLU A 53 12.65 12.51 -1.88
C GLU A 53 11.64 11.80 -2.79
N VAL A 54 11.56 10.47 -2.67
CA VAL A 54 10.62 9.64 -3.43
C VAL A 54 9.17 10.01 -3.08
N ALA A 55 8.86 10.12 -1.78
CA ALA A 55 7.52 10.47 -1.33
C ALA A 55 7.08 11.87 -1.82
N THR A 56 7.99 12.85 -1.78
CA THR A 56 7.70 14.21 -2.21
C THR A 56 7.45 14.28 -3.71
N GLN A 57 8.20 13.51 -4.51
CA GLN A 57 7.97 13.41 -5.95
C GLN A 57 6.59 12.81 -6.25
N GLU A 58 6.25 11.67 -5.63
CA GLU A 58 4.94 11.04 -5.82
C GLU A 58 3.78 11.94 -5.42
N LEU A 59 3.90 12.67 -4.30
CA LEU A 59 2.89 13.63 -3.87
C LEU A 59 2.72 14.79 -4.85
N ARG A 60 3.79 15.22 -5.53
CA ARG A 60 3.71 16.24 -6.59
C ARG A 60 3.03 15.70 -7.84
N GLU A 61 3.31 14.47 -8.22
CA GLU A 61 2.69 13.81 -9.39
C GLU A 61 1.21 13.53 -9.15
N THR A 62 0.84 13.09 -7.93
CA THR A 62 -0.56 12.80 -7.56
C THR A 62 -1.44 14.06 -7.60
N LYS A 63 -0.90 15.23 -7.23
CA LYS A 63 -1.64 16.50 -7.25
C LYS A 63 -1.91 17.08 -8.64
N LYS A 64 -1.41 16.45 -9.71
CA LYS A 64 -1.63 16.89 -11.10
C LYS A 64 -2.81 16.18 -11.79
N ASN A 65 -3.39 15.17 -11.14
CA ASN A 65 -4.60 14.47 -11.60
C ASN A 65 -5.83 14.98 -10.84
#